data_AF-A0A5Z1ZFL6-F1
#
_entry.id   AF-A0A5Z1ZFL6-F1
#
_cell.length_a   1.000
_cell.length_b   1.000
_cell.length_c   1.000
_cell.angle_alpha   90.00
_cell.angle_beta   90.00
_cell.angle_gamma   90.00
#
_symmetry.space_group_name_H-M   'P 1'
#
loop_
_entity.id
_entity.type
_entity.pdbx_description
1 polymer ?
#
loop_
_entity_poly.entity_id
_entity_poly.type
_entity_poly.pdbx_seq_one_letter_code
_entity_poly.pdbx_strand_id
1 'polypeptide(L)'
;MKYNRICQILGIEKPVIQGPLSWLTDARLVAAVSNAGGLGVLGPNAGLTAETAVSTPEETAEKMREEIRKTKKLTEKPFGVNLIPTPENDIWTPPILQVIKEEGVKAVVYTGYGEGAIITSLFNELRLRTRCKVFPSWLQAGLPIAVPPVLPMRWEPRGSLLVRCLLGQKKAVCRSQ
;
A
#
# COMPACT_ATOMS: atom_id res chain seq x y z
N MET A 1 10.85 24.60 4.49
CA MET A 1 10.31 23.38 5.15
C MET A 1 11.44 22.38 5.37
N LYS A 2 11.59 21.82 6.56
CA LYS A 2 12.56 20.74 6.84
C LYS A 2 12.26 19.56 5.90
N TYR A 3 13.26 19.11 5.16
CA TYR A 3 13.11 17.99 4.22
C TYR A 3 12.71 16.71 4.95
N ASN A 4 11.46 16.29 4.82
CA ASN A 4 11.01 15.02 5.37
C ASN A 4 11.52 13.88 4.48
N ARG A 5 12.12 12.86 5.09
CA ARG A 5 12.71 11.72 4.38
C ARG A 5 11.69 10.94 3.54
N ILE A 6 10.46 10.79 4.03
CA ILE A 6 9.37 10.12 3.30
C ILE A 6 8.99 10.94 2.07
N CYS A 7 8.86 12.26 2.23
CA CYS A 7 8.61 13.19 1.12
C CYS A 7 9.65 13.06 0.00
N GLN A 8 10.94 12.98 0.35
CA GLN A 8 12.03 12.80 -0.62
C GLN A 8 11.96 11.45 -1.36
N ILE A 9 11.64 10.37 -0.65
CA ILE A 9 11.55 9.02 -1.22
C ILE A 9 10.40 8.91 -2.21
N LEU A 10 9.25 9.52 -1.86
CA LEU A 10 7.99 9.40 -2.60
C LEU A 10 7.78 10.51 -3.63
N GLY A 11 8.51 11.62 -3.54
CA GLY A 11 8.29 12.79 -4.38
C GLY A 11 7.01 13.56 -4.03
N ILE A 12 6.62 13.57 -2.75
CA ILE A 12 5.43 14.28 -2.24
C ILE A 12 5.83 15.48 -1.37
N GLU A 13 4.91 16.43 -1.19
CA GLU A 13 5.17 17.68 -0.45
C GLU A 13 4.92 17.53 1.05
N LYS A 14 3.88 16.77 1.40
CA LYS A 14 3.41 16.56 2.78
C LYS A 14 3.63 15.10 3.15
N PRO A 15 4.06 14.80 4.39
CA PRO A 15 4.28 13.43 4.85
C PRO A 15 2.96 12.75 5.22
N VAL A 16 1.99 12.81 4.31
CA VAL A 16 0.63 12.27 4.46
C VAL A 16 0.42 11.27 3.34
N ILE A 17 0.09 10.04 3.71
CA ILE A 17 -0.26 8.97 2.80
C ILE A 17 -1.69 8.58 3.13
N GLN A 18 -2.59 8.66 2.15
CA GLN A 18 -3.94 8.16 2.32
C GLN A 18 -3.90 6.63 2.24
N GLY A 19 -4.38 5.96 3.29
CA GLY A 19 -4.38 4.50 3.35
C GLY A 19 -5.34 3.91 2.30
N PRO A 20 -4.98 2.80 1.63
CA PRO A 20 -5.84 2.21 0.60
C PRO A 20 -7.11 1.64 1.23
N LEU A 21 -8.27 2.12 0.79
CA LEU A 21 -9.58 1.68 1.27
C LEU A 21 -10.28 0.93 0.14
N SER A 22 -10.46 -0.38 0.32
CA SER A 22 -11.15 -1.20 -0.69
C SER A 22 -12.57 -0.69 -0.91
N TRP A 23 -13.02 -0.68 -2.17
CA TRP A 23 -14.33 -0.16 -2.62
C TRP A 23 -14.56 1.35 -2.44
N LEU A 24 -13.81 2.03 -1.56
CA LEU A 24 -14.02 3.44 -1.27
C LEU A 24 -13.07 4.36 -2.05
N THR A 25 -11.87 3.89 -2.38
CA THR A 25 -10.95 4.67 -3.21
C THR A 25 -11.42 4.71 -4.66
N ASP A 26 -11.32 5.88 -5.28
CA ASP A 26 -11.47 6.06 -6.73
C ASP A 26 -10.40 7.05 -7.22
N ALA A 27 -10.35 7.27 -8.54
CA ALA A 27 -9.43 8.20 -9.17
C ALA A 27 -9.60 9.63 -8.64
N ARG A 28 -10.81 10.04 -8.26
CA ARG A 28 -11.08 11.41 -7.77
C ARG A 28 -10.46 11.62 -6.40
N LEU A 29 -10.69 10.70 -5.46
CA LEU A 29 -10.12 10.74 -4.13
C LEU A 29 -8.59 10.68 -4.18
N VAL A 30 -8.04 9.72 -4.92
CA VAL A 30 -6.59 9.54 -5.02
C VAL A 30 -5.92 10.76 -5.65
N ALA A 31 -6.46 11.27 -6.76
CA ALA A 31 -5.93 12.47 -7.39
C ALA A 31 -6.07 13.71 -6.49
N ALA A 32 -7.16 13.85 -5.75
CA ALA A 32 -7.33 14.96 -4.81
C ALA A 32 -6.26 14.96 -3.71
N VAL A 33 -5.95 13.79 -3.12
CA VAL A 33 -4.89 13.65 -2.12
C VAL A 33 -3.51 13.98 -2.71
N SER A 34 -3.21 13.44 -3.89
CA SER A 34 -1.95 13.72 -4.59
C SER A 34 -1.82 15.21 -4.94
N ASN A 35 -2.87 15.84 -5.48
CA ASN A 35 -2.93 17.27 -5.76
C ASN A 35 -2.74 18.14 -4.51
N ALA A 36 -3.29 17.73 -3.36
CA ALA A 36 -3.09 18.38 -2.07
C ALA A 36 -1.66 18.22 -1.50
N GLY A 37 -0.79 17.44 -2.16
CA GLY A 37 0.62 17.28 -1.82
C GLY A 37 0.93 16.03 -1.00
N GLY A 38 -0.04 15.15 -0.74
CA GLY A 38 0.17 13.83 -0.13
C GLY A 38 0.41 12.74 -1.18
N LEU A 39 0.39 11.47 -0.73
CA LEU A 39 0.32 10.31 -1.63
C LEU A 39 -1.09 9.70 -1.55
N GLY A 40 -1.89 9.82 -2.61
CA GLY A 40 -3.10 9.02 -2.76
C GLY A 40 -2.77 7.58 -3.16
N VAL A 41 -3.56 6.61 -2.69
CA VAL A 41 -3.31 5.18 -2.99
C VAL A 41 -4.61 4.51 -3.43
N LEU A 42 -4.62 3.96 -4.65
CA LEU A 42 -5.73 3.14 -5.14
C LEU A 42 -5.75 1.82 -4.36
N GLY A 43 -6.88 1.53 -3.71
CA GLY A 43 -7.15 0.26 -3.05
C GLY A 43 -7.72 -0.80 -4.00
N PRO A 44 -7.94 -2.02 -3.50
CA PRO A 44 -8.63 -3.06 -4.28
C PRO A 44 -10.04 -2.61 -4.65
N ASN A 45 -10.48 -2.98 -5.86
CA ASN A 45 -11.79 -2.61 -6.41
C ASN A 45 -12.02 -1.09 -6.50
N ALA A 46 -10.96 -0.31 -6.68
CA ALA A 46 -11.07 1.14 -6.78
C ALA A 46 -11.94 1.57 -7.97
N GLY A 47 -12.84 2.52 -7.73
CA GLY A 47 -13.78 3.02 -8.73
C GLY A 47 -14.91 2.04 -9.11
N LEU A 48 -15.02 0.90 -8.42
CA LEU A 48 -16.08 -0.08 -8.64
C LEU A 48 -17.23 0.09 -7.64
N THR A 49 -18.40 -0.30 -8.10
CA THR A 49 -19.65 -0.40 -7.33
C THR A 49 -20.11 -1.86 -7.32
N ALA A 50 -21.11 -2.19 -6.52
CA ALA A 50 -21.70 -3.54 -6.51
C ALA A 50 -22.16 -3.99 -7.91
N GLU A 51 -22.63 -3.06 -8.74
CA GLU A 51 -23.12 -3.32 -10.10
C GLU A 51 -21.99 -3.50 -11.12
N THR A 52 -20.81 -2.94 -10.84
CA THR A 52 -19.64 -2.98 -11.74
C THR A 52 -18.54 -3.90 -11.23
N ALA A 53 -18.84 -4.67 -10.18
CA ALA A 53 -17.95 -5.67 -9.62
C ALA A 53 -17.64 -6.77 -10.63
N VAL A 54 -16.38 -7.19 -10.66
CA VAL A 54 -15.87 -8.27 -11.52
C VAL A 54 -15.29 -9.37 -10.64
N SER A 55 -15.26 -10.60 -11.17
CA SER A 55 -14.92 -11.79 -10.37
C SER A 55 -13.71 -12.55 -10.87
N THR A 56 -13.06 -12.10 -11.95
CA THR A 56 -11.82 -12.70 -12.46
C THR A 56 -10.61 -11.79 -12.20
N PRO A 57 -9.40 -12.35 -12.00
CA PRO A 57 -8.18 -11.57 -11.84
C PRO A 57 -7.88 -10.65 -13.02
N GLU A 58 -8.13 -11.11 -14.24
CA GLU A 58 -7.86 -10.38 -15.47
C GLU A 58 -8.79 -9.16 -15.61
N GLU A 59 -10.09 -9.34 -15.37
CA GLU A 59 -11.04 -8.22 -15.38
C GLU A 59 -10.74 -7.22 -14.26
N THR A 60 -10.36 -7.71 -13.07
CA THR A 60 -9.98 -6.86 -11.94
C THR A 60 -8.75 -6.02 -12.27
N ALA A 61 -7.76 -6.61 -12.93
CA ALA A 61 -6.58 -5.92 -13.40
C ALA A 61 -6.93 -4.86 -14.45
N GLU A 62 -7.81 -5.15 -15.40
CA GLU A 62 -8.22 -4.16 -16.39
C GLU A 62 -9.03 -3.01 -15.75
N LYS A 63 -9.88 -3.30 -14.77
CA LYS A 63 -10.55 -2.25 -13.96
C LYS A 63 -9.56 -1.39 -13.19
N MET A 64 -8.52 -1.99 -12.61
CA MET A 64 -7.42 -1.23 -12.00
C MET A 64 -6.70 -0.37 -13.04
N ARG A 65 -6.46 -0.86 -14.26
CA ARG A 65 -5.85 -0.08 -15.35
C ARG A 65 -6.69 1.12 -15.73
N GLU A 66 -7.99 0.92 -15.94
CA GLU A 66 -8.95 1.99 -16.21
C GLU A 66 -8.85 3.08 -15.12
N GLU A 67 -8.83 2.69 -13.85
CA GLU A 67 -8.80 3.60 -12.72
C GLU A 67 -7.46 4.34 -12.57
N ILE A 68 -6.34 3.66 -12.83
CA ILE A 68 -5.01 4.27 -12.92
C ILE A 68 -4.99 5.34 -14.02
N ARG A 69 -5.55 5.05 -15.19
CA ARG A 69 -5.63 6.01 -16.30
C ARG A 69 -6.53 7.20 -15.99
N LYS A 70 -7.66 6.99 -15.31
CA LYS A 70 -8.51 8.09 -14.81
C LYS A 70 -7.73 8.95 -13.82
N THR A 71 -6.98 8.34 -12.90
CA THR A 71 -6.16 9.06 -11.91
C THR A 71 -5.12 9.95 -12.59
N LYS A 72 -4.37 9.40 -13.57
CA LYS A 72 -3.38 10.17 -14.36
C LYS A 72 -3.98 11.35 -15.13
N LYS A 73 -5.24 11.24 -15.58
CA LYS A 73 -5.94 12.37 -16.22
C LYS A 73 -6.28 13.50 -15.24
N LEU A 74 -6.33 13.21 -13.94
CA LEU A 74 -6.70 14.15 -12.88
C LEU A 74 -5.49 14.71 -12.11
N THR A 75 -4.32 14.08 -12.23
CA THR A 75 -3.10 14.55 -11.56
C THR A 75 -1.83 14.10 -12.28
N GLU A 76 -0.85 15.01 -12.35
CA GLU A 76 0.53 14.72 -12.74
C GLU A 76 1.43 14.37 -11.52
N LYS A 77 0.89 14.49 -10.29
CA LYS A 77 1.61 14.20 -9.05
C LYS A 77 1.63 12.69 -8.75
N PRO A 78 2.65 12.19 -8.03
CA PRO A 78 2.76 10.76 -7.74
C PRO A 78 1.56 10.25 -6.93
N PHE A 79 1.13 9.04 -7.25
CA PHE A 79 0.16 8.25 -6.51
C PHE A 79 0.63 6.79 -6.46
N GLY A 80 -0.01 5.98 -5.61
CA GLY A 80 0.31 4.57 -5.47
C GLY A 80 -0.86 3.64 -5.76
N VAL A 81 -0.55 2.34 -5.82
CA VAL A 81 -1.53 1.25 -5.89
C VAL A 81 -1.24 0.26 -4.79
N ASN A 82 -2.28 -0.28 -4.16
CA ASN A 82 -2.15 -1.31 -3.14
C ASN A 82 -2.15 -2.71 -3.76
N LEU A 83 -1.21 -3.54 -3.33
CA LEU A 83 -1.17 -4.98 -3.59
C LEU A 83 -1.42 -5.72 -2.28
N ILE A 84 -2.26 -6.76 -2.35
CA ILE A 84 -2.59 -7.62 -1.21
C ILE A 84 -2.27 -9.08 -1.58
N PRO A 85 -0.98 -9.45 -1.65
CA PRO A 85 -0.61 -10.79 -2.01
C PRO A 85 -0.96 -11.80 -0.92
N THR A 86 -1.31 -13.01 -1.36
CA THR A 86 -1.54 -14.16 -0.49
C THR A 86 -0.33 -15.11 -0.53
N PRO A 87 0.08 -15.72 0.60
CA PRO A 87 1.23 -16.63 0.62
C PRO A 87 1.06 -17.84 -0.32
N GLU A 88 -0.18 -18.29 -0.51
CA GLU A 88 -0.53 -19.46 -1.31
C GLU A 88 -1.56 -19.06 -2.38
N ASN A 89 -1.44 -19.68 -3.56
CA ASN A 89 -2.37 -19.55 -4.69
C ASN A 89 -2.77 -18.09 -5.02
N ASP A 90 -1.81 -17.18 -5.02
CA ASP A 90 -2.03 -15.77 -5.36
C ASP A 90 -2.26 -15.57 -6.87
N ILE A 91 -3.53 -15.65 -7.26
CA ILE A 91 -3.97 -15.39 -8.64
C ILE A 91 -4.24 -13.92 -8.91
N TRP A 92 -4.37 -13.08 -7.88
CA TRP A 92 -4.84 -11.69 -8.01
C TRP A 92 -3.71 -10.69 -8.18
N THR A 93 -2.58 -10.90 -7.50
CA THR A 93 -1.44 -9.98 -7.55
C THR A 93 -0.72 -9.96 -8.89
N PRO A 94 -0.43 -11.09 -9.57
CA PRO A 94 0.37 -11.07 -10.80
C PRO A 94 -0.24 -10.22 -11.94
N PRO A 95 -1.55 -10.31 -12.23
CA PRO A 95 -2.20 -9.46 -13.23
C PRO A 95 -2.15 -7.97 -12.88
N ILE A 96 -2.42 -7.61 -11.61
CA ILE A 96 -2.37 -6.21 -11.16
C ILE A 96 -0.93 -5.67 -11.20
N LEU A 97 0.05 -6.49 -10.83
CA LEU A 97 1.46 -6.14 -10.91
C LEU A 97 1.89 -5.83 -12.35
N GLN A 98 1.39 -6.59 -13.32
CA GLN A 98 1.64 -6.32 -14.73
C GLN A 98 1.07 -4.96 -15.14
N VAL A 99 -0.17 -4.64 -14.74
CA VAL A 99 -0.79 -3.33 -14.98
C VAL A 99 0.03 -2.20 -14.37
N ILE A 100 0.46 -2.34 -13.10
CA ILE A 100 1.30 -1.35 -12.40
C ILE A 100 2.59 -1.06 -13.17
N LYS A 101 3.23 -2.12 -13.71
CA LYS A 101 4.45 -2.01 -14.52
C LYS A 101 4.21 -1.29 -15.82
N GLU A 102 3.21 -1.72 -16.59
CA GLU A 102 2.89 -1.16 -17.90
C GLU A 102 2.44 0.30 -17.80
N GLU A 103 1.66 0.63 -16.77
CA GLU A 103 1.24 2.00 -16.50
C GLU A 103 2.32 2.83 -15.79
N GLY A 104 3.47 2.26 -15.42
CA GLY A 104 4.59 3.02 -14.83
C GLY A 104 4.26 3.67 -13.49
N VAL A 105 3.39 3.06 -12.68
CA VAL A 105 3.11 3.53 -11.32
C VAL A 105 4.36 3.30 -10.46
N LYS A 106 4.80 4.34 -9.72
CA LYS A 106 6.10 4.36 -9.02
C LYS A 106 6.03 4.04 -7.53
N ALA A 107 4.84 3.92 -6.96
CA ALA A 107 4.66 3.61 -5.55
C ALA A 107 3.68 2.45 -5.40
N VAL A 108 4.06 1.46 -4.59
CA VAL A 108 3.23 0.31 -4.27
C VAL A 108 3.10 0.21 -2.75
N VAL A 109 1.86 0.20 -2.27
CA VAL A 109 1.58 -0.18 -0.90
C VAL A 109 1.39 -1.69 -0.88
N TYR A 110 2.06 -2.37 0.04
CA TYR A 110 2.09 -3.82 0.11
C TYR A 110 1.42 -4.25 1.42
N THR A 111 0.28 -4.89 1.32
CA THR A 111 -0.49 -5.35 2.47
C THR A 111 -0.40 -6.86 2.57
N GLY A 112 0.35 -7.35 3.55
CA GLY A 112 0.44 -8.78 3.83
C GLY A 112 -0.35 -9.14 5.09
N TYR A 113 -1.13 -10.23 5.05
CA TYR A 113 -1.83 -10.79 6.20
C TYR A 113 -1.25 -12.16 6.59
N GLY A 114 -0.81 -12.30 7.85
CA GLY A 114 -0.30 -13.56 8.39
C GLY A 114 1.18 -13.84 8.12
N GLU A 115 1.65 -15.01 8.55
CA GLU A 115 3.01 -15.50 8.27
C GLU A 115 3.19 -15.78 6.77
N GLY A 116 4.39 -15.54 6.25
CA GLY A 116 4.68 -15.73 4.82
C GLY A 116 4.10 -14.65 3.90
N ALA A 117 3.32 -13.70 4.43
CA ALA A 117 2.70 -12.66 3.63
C ALA A 117 3.67 -11.63 3.05
N ILE A 118 4.94 -11.63 3.48
CA ILE A 118 6.01 -10.92 2.80
C ILE A 118 6.69 -11.89 1.84
N ILE A 119 6.19 -11.90 0.61
CA ILE A 119 6.75 -12.67 -0.50
C ILE A 119 8.04 -11.98 -0.97
N THR A 120 9.17 -12.50 -0.50
CA THR A 120 10.49 -11.88 -0.72
C THR A 120 10.85 -11.75 -2.20
N SER A 121 10.47 -12.73 -3.04
CA SER A 121 10.66 -12.68 -4.50
C SER A 121 9.92 -11.50 -5.12
N LEU A 122 8.64 -11.31 -4.79
CA LEU A 122 7.81 -10.19 -5.25
C LEU A 122 8.34 -8.84 -4.76
N PHE A 123 8.77 -8.76 -3.50
CA PHE A 123 9.38 -7.55 -2.95
C PHE A 123 10.65 -7.15 -3.72
N ASN A 124 11.51 -8.12 -4.02
CA ASN A 124 12.72 -7.90 -4.81
C ASN A 124 12.40 -7.48 -6.25
N GLU A 125 11.38 -8.09 -6.86
CA GLU A 125 10.95 -7.74 -8.22
C GLU A 125 10.45 -6.30 -8.32
N LEU A 126 9.58 -5.88 -7.38
CA LEU A 126 9.09 -4.52 -7.27
C LEU A 126 10.23 -3.51 -7.03
N ARG A 127 11.25 -3.90 -6.27
CA ARG A 127 12.41 -3.04 -6.00
C ARG A 127 13.31 -2.87 -7.23
N LEU A 128 13.51 -3.92 -8.02
CA LEU A 128 14.49 -3.95 -9.12
C LEU A 128 13.95 -3.37 -10.43
N ARG A 129 12.68 -3.64 -10.79
CA ARG A 129 12.16 -3.33 -12.13
C ARG A 129 11.30 -2.08 -12.21
N THR A 130 10.50 -1.77 -11.20
CA THR A 130 9.54 -0.65 -11.28
C THR A 130 10.04 0.63 -10.63
N ARG A 131 11.30 0.66 -10.14
CA ARG A 131 11.81 1.73 -9.24
C ARG A 131 10.84 1.98 -8.06
N CYS A 132 9.96 1.02 -7.77
CA CYS A 132 8.83 1.19 -6.91
C CYS A 132 9.26 1.26 -5.47
N LYS A 133 8.66 2.19 -4.73
CA LYS A 133 8.78 2.24 -3.28
C LYS A 133 7.70 1.33 -2.71
N VAL A 134 8.12 0.23 -2.07
CA VAL A 134 7.24 -0.77 -1.46
C VAL A 134 7.16 -0.50 0.04
N PHE A 135 5.94 -0.41 0.58
CA PHE A 135 5.71 -0.17 2.00
C PHE A 135 4.89 -1.32 2.61
N PRO A 136 5.40 -2.01 3.64
CA PRO A 136 4.60 -3.02 4.35
C PRO A 136 3.49 -2.33 5.16
N SER A 137 2.26 -2.86 5.10
CA SER A 137 1.08 -2.36 5.84
C SER A 137 1.31 -2.26 7.35
N TRP A 138 2.10 -3.17 7.93
CA TRP A 138 2.46 -3.20 9.36
C TRP A 138 3.27 -1.99 9.83
N LEU A 139 3.78 -1.15 8.92
CA LEU A 139 4.39 0.15 9.27
C LEU A 139 3.37 1.15 9.90
N GLN A 140 2.09 0.79 9.95
CA GLN A 140 1.00 1.57 10.56
C GLN A 140 0.70 1.21 12.03
N ALA A 141 1.24 0.10 12.56
CA ALA A 141 0.91 -0.40 13.91
C ALA A 141 2.16 -0.42 14.82
N GLY A 142 2.36 0.64 15.60
CA GLY A 142 3.42 0.70 16.61
C GLY A 142 2.93 0.29 18.01
N LEU A 143 3.60 -0.66 18.67
CA LEU A 143 3.56 -0.84 20.14
C LEU A 143 4.86 -1.51 20.64
N PRO A 144 5.46 -1.03 21.75
CA PRO A 144 6.41 -1.78 22.56
C PRO A 144 5.67 -2.60 23.63
N ILE A 145 6.12 -3.83 23.85
CA ILE A 145 5.57 -4.75 24.86
C ILE A 145 6.18 -4.44 26.22
N ALA A 146 5.33 -4.14 27.22
CA ALA A 146 5.35 -4.74 28.57
C ALA A 146 4.43 -3.98 29.54
N VAL A 147 3.29 -4.56 29.96
CA VAL A 147 2.82 -4.74 31.36
C VAL A 147 1.63 -5.74 31.38
N PRO A 148 1.60 -6.79 32.22
CA PRO A 148 0.39 -7.54 32.60
C PRO A 148 -0.10 -7.09 33.99
N PRO A 149 -1.18 -7.65 34.61
CA PRO A 149 -2.47 -8.09 34.09
C PRO A 149 -3.65 -7.52 34.92
N VAL A 150 -4.76 -7.04 34.31
CA VAL A 150 -6.11 -7.12 34.91
C VAL A 150 -7.18 -7.04 33.80
N LEU A 151 -8.00 -8.09 33.67
CA LEU A 151 -9.26 -8.13 32.90
C LEU A 151 -10.39 -7.47 33.75
N PRO A 152 -11.44 -6.83 33.19
CA PRO A 152 -12.30 -7.47 32.19
C PRO A 152 -12.87 -6.56 31.07
N MET A 153 -13.28 -7.26 29.99
CA MET A 153 -14.16 -6.89 28.86
C MET A 153 -14.39 -5.40 28.54
N ARG A 154 -13.86 -4.96 27.38
CA ARG A 154 -14.29 -3.75 26.69
C ARG A 154 -14.23 -3.95 25.17
N TRP A 155 -15.29 -3.51 24.51
CA TRP A 155 -15.50 -3.41 23.06
C TRP A 155 -14.21 -3.05 22.30
N GLU A 156 -13.88 -3.78 21.24
CA GLU A 156 -12.60 -3.67 20.52
C GLU A 156 -12.78 -3.02 19.13
N PRO A 157 -12.69 -1.68 19.00
CA PRO A 157 -12.48 -1.03 17.72
C PRO A 157 -10.98 -1.13 17.39
N ARG A 158 -10.56 -2.28 16.84
CA ARG A 158 -9.18 -2.44 16.36
C ARG A 158 -8.97 -1.65 15.07
N GLY A 159 -8.56 -0.40 15.23
CA GLY A 159 -8.10 0.44 14.13
C GLY A 159 -7.40 1.68 14.68
N SER A 160 -6.10 1.59 14.94
CA SER A 160 -5.29 2.76 15.31
C SER A 160 -3.97 2.80 14.56
N LEU A 161 -3.94 3.70 13.57
CA LEU A 161 -2.84 4.57 13.15
C LEU A 161 -1.74 4.75 14.22
N LEU A 162 -0.45 4.57 13.89
CA LEU A 162 0.57 5.64 13.71
C LEU A 162 2.00 5.08 13.47
N VAL A 163 2.79 5.88 12.76
CA VAL A 163 4.05 5.66 12.03
C VAL A 163 5.34 5.61 12.89
N ARG A 164 6.31 4.76 12.49
CA ARG A 164 7.76 5.07 12.61
C ARG A 164 8.58 4.51 11.43
N CYS A 165 9.47 5.36 10.91
CA CYS A 165 10.27 5.18 9.70
C CYS A 165 11.56 4.38 9.98
N LEU A 166 11.89 3.36 9.18
CA LEU A 166 13.23 2.78 9.14
C LEU A 166 13.74 2.63 7.71
N LEU A 167 14.80 3.37 7.44
CA LEU A 167 15.52 3.36 6.20
C LEU A 167 16.98 3.45 6.68
N GLY A 168 17.68 2.31 6.67
CA GLY A 168 19.01 2.19 7.27
C GLY A 168 19.23 0.77 7.77
N GLN A 169 19.79 -0.06 6.90
CA GLN A 169 20.29 -1.38 7.28
C GLN A 169 21.35 -1.26 8.38
N LYS A 170 21.30 -2.16 9.36
CA LYS A 170 22.43 -3.00 9.79
C LYS A 170 21.87 -4.23 10.51
N LYS A 171 22.37 -5.40 10.12
CA LYS A 171 22.12 -6.70 10.77
C LYS A 171 22.29 -6.56 12.29
N ALA A 172 21.33 -7.08 13.05
CA ALA A 172 21.58 -7.60 14.39
C ALA A 172 20.91 -8.97 14.45
N VAL A 173 21.74 -10.00 14.23
CA VAL A 173 21.43 -11.37 14.63
C VAL A 173 21.44 -11.35 16.15
N CYS A 174 20.29 -11.57 16.79
CA CYS A 174 20.25 -11.92 18.21
C CYS A 174 19.95 -13.41 18.27
N ARG A 175 21.00 -14.23 18.47
CA ARG A 175 20.84 -15.61 18.90
C ARG A 175 20.30 -15.56 20.33
N SER A 176 19.24 -16.33 20.59
CA SER A 176 18.87 -16.68 21.95
C SER A 176 19.61 -17.96 22.32
N GLN A 177 20.35 -17.86 23.44
CA GLN A 177 21.10 -18.90 24.14
C GLN A 177 22.43 -19.34 23.48
#